data_AF-A0A9Y2JGW2-F1
#
_entry.id   AF-A0A9Y2JGW2-F1
#
_cell.length_a   1.000
_cell.length_b   1.000
_cell.length_c   1.000
_cell.angle_alpha   90.00
_cell.angle_beta   90.00
_cell.angle_gamma   90.00
#
_symmetry.space_group_name_H-M   'P 1'
#
loop_
_entity.id
_entity.type
_entity.pdbx_description
1 polymer ?
#
loop_
_entity_poly.entity_id
_entity_poly.type
_entity_poly.pdbx_seq_one_letter_code
_entity_poly.pdbx_strand_id
1 'polypeptide(L)'
;MHAFGMLVLLGLGIVAVSGIAARWLTLVREFWAVALVVLGVATAWIADFDLFSAWTLAVRSHALGIVFTGIAVAGAGYFWREVLLFLESLSRKHTDEARTLEKAQNLHRVA
;
A
#
# COMPACT_ATOMS: atom_id res chain seq x y z
N MET A 1 14.45 -9.77 13.06
CA MET A 1 13.31 -8.94 13.52
C MET A 1 13.13 -7.67 12.70
N HIS A 2 14.20 -6.94 12.33
CA HIS A 2 14.08 -5.70 11.53
C HIS A 2 13.61 -5.89 10.08
N ALA A 3 13.91 -7.04 9.45
CA ALA A 3 13.56 -7.28 8.05
C ALA A 3 12.05 -7.26 7.78
N PHE A 4 11.24 -7.76 8.72
CA PHE A 4 9.78 -7.66 8.64
C PHE A 4 9.32 -6.19 8.73
N GLY A 5 9.88 -5.43 9.67
CA GLY A 5 9.58 -3.99 9.80
C GLY A 5 9.94 -3.21 8.54
N MET A 6 11.10 -3.50 7.93
CA MET A 6 11.50 -2.90 6.64
C MET A 6 10.50 -3.24 5.54
N LEU A 7 10.09 -4.51 5.40
CA LEU A 7 9.09 -4.91 4.41
C LEU A 7 7.76 -4.16 4.59
N VAL A 8 7.28 -4.05 5.82
CA VAL A 8 6.03 -3.35 6.15
C VAL A 8 6.14 -1.85 5.86
N LEU A 9 7.24 -1.21 6.26
CA LEU A 9 7.46 0.23 6.05
C LEU A 9 7.70 0.58 4.58
N LEU A 10 8.46 -0.23 3.85
CA LEU A 10 8.66 -0.05 2.41
C LEU A 10 7.35 -0.23 1.64
N GLY A 11 6.55 -1.23 2.00
CA GLY A 11 5.21 -1.40 1.45
C GLY A 11 4.33 -0.16 1.67
N LEU A 12 4.35 0.41 2.89
CA LEU A 12 3.61 1.62 3.20
C LEU A 12 4.13 2.83 2.40
N GLY A 13 5.46 2.96 2.30
CA GLY A 13 6.11 4.02 1.52
C GLY A 13 5.69 3.99 0.04
N ILE A 14 5.61 2.80 -0.56
CA ILE A 14 5.17 2.66 -1.95
C ILE A 14 3.70 3.07 -2.13
N VAL A 15 2.83 2.79 -1.16
CA VAL A 15 1.44 3.27 -1.21
C VAL A 15 1.38 4.80 -1.19
N ALA A 16 2.19 5.45 -0.36
CA ALA A 16 2.27 6.90 -0.33
C ALA A 16 2.78 7.47 -1.67
N VAL A 17 3.86 6.91 -2.23
CA VAL A 17 4.43 7.33 -3.52
C VAL A 17 3.44 7.13 -4.66
N SER A 18 2.78 5.97 -4.72
CA SER A 18 1.80 5.66 -5.75
C SER A 18 0.54 6.53 -5.65
N GLY A 19 0.09 6.86 -4.43
CA GLY A 19 -0.99 7.82 -4.20
C GLY A 19 -0.66 9.23 -4.72
N ILE A 20 0.58 9.68 -4.54
CA ILE A 20 1.05 10.95 -5.11
C ILE A 20 1.10 10.86 -6.64
N ALA A 21 1.70 9.79 -7.18
CA ALA A 21 1.85 9.58 -8.62
C ALA A 21 0.49 9.53 -9.34
N ALA A 22 -0.52 8.91 -8.73
CA ALA A 22 -1.87 8.83 -9.27
C ALA A 22 -2.60 10.18 -9.41
N ARG A 23 -2.14 11.23 -8.70
CA ARG A 23 -2.66 12.59 -8.88
C ARG A 23 -2.18 13.20 -10.20
N TRP A 24 -1.02 12.77 -10.69
CA TRP A 24 -0.37 13.28 -11.90
C TRP A 24 -0.60 12.39 -13.11
N LEU A 25 -0.74 11.09 -12.88
CA LEU A 25 -0.95 10.09 -13.91
C LEU A 25 -2.40 9.63 -13.83
N THR A 26 -3.19 9.91 -14.87
CA THR A 26 -4.48 9.26 -15.14
C THR A 26 -4.26 7.79 -15.52
N LEU A 27 -3.64 7.04 -14.60
CA LEU A 27 -3.41 5.61 -14.74
C LEU A 27 -4.76 4.89 -14.67
N VAL A 28 -5.03 4.09 -15.69
CA VAL A 28 -6.15 3.15 -15.68
C VAL A 28 -6.00 2.27 -14.44
N ARG A 29 -7.13 2.01 -13.76
CA ARG A 29 -7.19 1.24 -12.50
C ARG A 29 -6.45 -0.11 -12.60
N GLU A 30 -6.33 -0.66 -13.80
CA GLU A 30 -5.66 -1.93 -14.12
C GLU A 30 -4.12 -1.87 -13.99
N PHE A 31 -3.49 -0.71 -14.26
CA PHE A 31 -2.02 -0.59 -14.20
C PHE A 31 -1.46 -0.45 -12.78
N TRP A 32 -2.32 -0.35 -11.77
CA TRP A 32 -1.89 -0.17 -10.38
C TRP A 32 -1.09 -1.35 -9.84
N ALA A 33 -1.50 -2.59 -10.14
CA ALA A 33 -0.76 -3.77 -9.70
C ALA A 33 0.65 -3.79 -10.31
N VAL A 34 0.76 -3.44 -11.60
CA VAL A 34 2.05 -3.34 -12.29
C VAL A 34 2.90 -2.23 -11.68
N ALA A 35 2.32 -1.06 -11.41
CA ALA A 35 3.03 0.06 -10.79
C ALA A 35 3.56 -0.31 -9.41
N LEU A 36 2.76 -1.01 -8.58
CA LEU A 36 3.20 -1.48 -7.26
C LEU A 36 4.35 -2.48 -7.37
N VAL A 37 4.31 -3.42 -8.32
CA VAL A 37 5.39 -4.39 -8.53
C VAL A 37 6.66 -3.68 -8.99
N VAL A 38 6.57 -2.79 -9.98
CA VAL A 38 7.72 -2.02 -10.48
C VAL A 38 8.34 -1.19 -9.35
N LEU A 39 7.52 -0.47 -8.58
CA LEU A 39 7.98 0.29 -7.42
C LEU A 39 8.59 -0.62 -6.36
N GLY A 40 7.95 -1.74 -6.01
CA GLY A 40 8.47 -2.71 -5.05
C GLY A 40 9.85 -3.24 -5.42
N VAL A 41 10.00 -3.72 -6.66
CA VAL A 41 11.29 -4.20 -7.18
C VAL A 41 12.32 -3.09 -7.23
N ALA A 42 11.98 -1.91 -7.75
CA ALA A 42 12.89 -0.78 -7.81
C ALA A 42 13.37 -0.36 -6.42
N THR A 43 12.48 -0.34 -5.42
CA THR A 43 12.81 0.09 -4.06
C THR A 43 13.70 -0.94 -3.36
N ALA A 44 13.41 -2.23 -3.51
CA ALA A 44 14.26 -3.30 -3.01
C ALA A 44 15.65 -3.27 -3.66
N TRP A 45 15.72 -2.97 -4.96
CA TRP A 45 16.98 -2.85 -5.70
C TRP A 45 17.83 -1.67 -5.25
N ILE A 46 17.22 -0.50 -5.08
CA ILE A 46 17.90 0.71 -4.59
C ILE A 46 18.41 0.51 -3.17
N ALA A 47 17.66 -0.21 -2.33
CA ALA A 47 18.03 -0.50 -0.95
C ALA A 47 18.99 -1.70 -0.79
N ASP A 48 19.33 -2.40 -1.88
CA ASP A 48 20.02 -3.70 -1.88
C ASP A 48 19.42 -4.68 -0.84
N PHE A 49 18.09 -4.68 -0.76
CA PHE A 49 17.37 -5.39 0.30
C PHE A 49 16.99 -6.79 -0.14
N ASP A 50 17.65 -7.79 0.46
CA ASP A 50 17.31 -9.20 0.34
C ASP A 50 16.71 -9.75 1.65
N LEU A 51 15.39 -9.97 1.62
CA LEU A 51 14.61 -10.53 2.72
C LEU A 51 15.00 -11.99 3.02
N PHE A 52 15.33 -12.76 1.98
CA PHE A 52 15.66 -14.18 2.11
C PHE A 52 17.02 -14.35 2.78
N SER A 53 18.01 -13.55 2.39
CA SER A 53 19.28 -13.47 3.10
C SER A 53 19.09 -13.07 4.57
N ALA A 54 18.22 -12.09 4.84
CA ALA A 54 17.91 -11.66 6.21
C ALA A 54 17.21 -12.74 7.06
N TRP A 55 16.58 -13.73 6.43
CA TRP A 55 15.97 -14.90 7.07
C TRP A 55 16.79 -16.17 6.93
N THR A 56 18.05 -16.08 6.50
CA THR A 56 18.96 -17.22 6.30
C THR A 56 18.42 -18.30 5.35
N LEU A 57 17.59 -17.89 4.39
CA LEU A 57 17.05 -18.77 3.36
C LEU A 57 17.97 -18.75 2.13
N ALA A 58 18.37 -19.94 1.66
CA ALA A 58 19.22 -20.07 0.49
C ALA A 58 18.44 -19.75 -0.79
N VAL A 59 18.90 -18.76 -1.55
CA VAL A 59 18.39 -18.41 -2.88
C VAL A 59 19.50 -18.63 -3.90
N ARG A 60 19.13 -19.08 -5.11
CA ARG A 60 20.07 -19.40 -6.19
C ARG A 60 20.99 -18.23 -6.58
N SER A 61 20.54 -17.00 -6.40
CA SER A 61 21.33 -15.79 -6.66
C SER A 61 20.82 -14.61 -5.82
N HIS A 62 21.73 -13.75 -5.37
CA HIS A 62 21.41 -12.50 -4.66
C HIS A 62 20.40 -11.63 -5.43
N ALA A 63 20.62 -11.46 -6.74
CA ALA A 63 19.73 -10.68 -7.60
C ALA A 63 18.27 -11.18 -7.56
N LEU A 64 18.05 -12.49 -7.61
CA LEU A 64 16.71 -13.07 -7.47
C LEU A 64 16.13 -12.84 -6.07
N GLY A 65 16.95 -12.91 -5.01
CA GLY A 65 16.53 -12.59 -3.65
C GLY A 65 15.97 -11.18 -3.54
N ILE A 66 16.64 -10.20 -4.15
CA ILE A 66 16.18 -8.81 -4.22
C ILE A 66 14.87 -8.70 -5.03
N VAL A 67 14.76 -9.34 -6.21
CA VAL A 67 13.52 -9.27 -7.02
C VAL A 67 12.33 -9.82 -6.24
N PHE A 68 12.47 -11.00 -5.64
CA PHE A 68 11.38 -11.60 -4.85
C PHE A 68 11.06 -10.78 -3.61
N THR A 69 12.06 -10.15 -3.00
CA THR A 69 11.85 -9.19 -1.91
C THR A 69 11.03 -8.00 -2.39
N GLY A 70 11.34 -7.45 -3.57
CA GLY A 70 10.56 -6.39 -4.18
C GLY A 70 9.10 -6.78 -4.47
N ILE A 71 8.87 -8.01 -4.92
CA ILE A 71 7.51 -8.55 -5.09
C ILE A 71 6.80 -8.65 -3.73
N ALA A 72 7.48 -9.13 -2.68
CA ALA A 72 6.90 -9.20 -1.34
C ALA A 72 6.55 -7.81 -0.78
N VAL A 73 7.42 -6.82 -1.02
CA VAL A 73 7.19 -5.41 -0.69
C VAL A 73 5.99 -4.83 -1.47
N ALA A 74 5.85 -5.15 -2.76
CA ALA A 74 4.69 -4.77 -3.56
C ALA A 74 3.39 -5.38 -3.01
N GLY A 75 3.43 -6.65 -2.58
CA GLY A 75 2.33 -7.32 -1.91
C GLY A 75 1.96 -6.66 -0.58
N ALA A 76 2.95 -6.26 0.22
CA ALA A 76 2.73 -5.50 1.44
C ALA A 76 2.10 -4.12 1.16
N GLY A 77 2.51 -3.46 0.07
CA GLY A 77 1.88 -2.22 -0.39
C GLY A 77 0.42 -2.43 -0.80
N TYR A 78 0.11 -3.49 -1.54
CA TYR A 78 -1.27 -3.84 -1.87
C TYR A 78 -2.12 -4.07 -0.60
N PHE A 79 -1.58 -4.83 0.36
CA PHE A 79 -2.23 -5.04 1.65
C PHE A 79 -2.50 -3.72 2.38
N TRP A 80 -1.50 -2.83 2.44
CA TRP A 80 -1.68 -1.52 3.09
C TRP A 80 -2.75 -0.67 2.45
N ARG A 81 -2.84 -0.68 1.12
CA ARG A 81 -3.90 0.04 0.40
C ARG A 81 -5.29 -0.41 0.86
N GLU A 82 -5.54 -1.71 0.97
CA GLU A 82 -6.83 -2.23 1.43
C GLU A 82 -7.10 -1.88 2.90
N VAL A 83 -6.08 -1.95 3.77
CA VAL A 83 -6.21 -1.51 5.17
C VAL A 83 -6.57 -0.03 5.27
N LEU A 84 -5.92 0.83 4.50
CA LEU A 84 -6.19 2.27 4.50
C LEU A 84 -7.59 2.59 3.95
N LEU A 85 -8.04 1.91 2.89
CA LEU A 85 -9.41 2.04 2.36
C LEU A 85 -10.45 1.57 3.38
N PHE A 86 -10.17 0.51 4.12
CA PHE A 86 -11.03 0.05 5.20
C PHE A 86 -11.12 1.07 6.34
N LEU A 87 -9.98 1.62 6.77
CA LEU A 87 -9.95 2.67 7.81
C LEU A 87 -10.67 3.94 7.36
N GLU A 88 -10.52 4.33 6.11
CA GLU A 88 -11.25 5.45 5.51
C GLU A 88 -12.76 5.19 5.51
N SER A 89 -13.19 3.98 5.13
CA SER A 89 -14.59 3.57 5.18
C SER A 89 -15.17 3.61 6.60
N LEU A 90 -14.40 3.16 7.60
CA LEU A 90 -14.79 3.26 9.01
C LEU A 90 -14.86 4.70 9.50
N SER A 91 -13.88 5.52 9.14
CA SER A 91 -13.85 6.95 9.49
C SER A 91 -15.07 7.67 8.94
N ARG A 92 -15.43 7.45 7.66
CA ARG A 92 -16.63 8.04 7.06
C ARG A 92 -17.93 7.65 7.75
N LYS A 93 -18.03 6.43 8.30
CA LYS A 93 -19.21 5.98 9.05
C LYS A 93 -19.32 6.64 10.43
N HIS A 94 -18.19 6.92 11.09
CA HIS A 94 -18.17 7.59 12.39
C HIS A 94 -18.35 9.10 12.25
N THR A 95 -17.72 9.68 11.23
CA THR A 95 -17.83 11.09 10.86
C THR A 95 -18.96 11.28 9.85
N ASP A 96 -20.08 10.56 10.00
CA ASP A 96 -21.22 10.70 9.10
C ASP A 96 -21.89 12.07 9.36
N GLU A 97 -21.32 13.10 8.71
CA GLU A 97 -21.74 14.49 8.83
C GLU A 97 -23.17 14.69 8.37
N ALA A 98 -23.68 13.84 7.48
CA ALA A 98 -25.07 13.87 7.06
C ALA A 98 -25.99 13.54 8.24
N ARG A 99 -25.63 12.60 9.10
CA ARG A 99 -26.44 12.20 10.26
C ARG A 99 -26.41 13.24 11.36
N THR A 100 -25.29 13.92 11.56
CA THR A 100 -25.22 15.06 12.50
C THR A 100 -25.96 16.28 11.97
N LEU A 101 -25.89 16.57 10.66
CA LEU A 101 -26.65 17.65 10.03
C LEU A 101 -28.15 17.39 9.99
N GLU A 102 -28.58 16.16 9.66
CA GLU A 102 -30.00 15.74 9.71
C GLU A 102 -30.57 15.89 11.13
N LYS A 103 -29.79 15.53 12.16
CA LYS A 103 -30.20 15.63 13.56
C LYS A 103 -30.16 17.07 14.09
N ALA A 104 -29.21 17.89 13.62
CA ALA A 104 -29.09 19.29 14.00
C ALA A 104 -30.14 20.18 13.31
N GLN A 105 -30.49 19.88 12.06
CA GLN A 105 -31.43 20.67 11.25
C GLN A 105 -32.83 20.02 11.11
N ASN A 106 -33.06 18.88 11.77
CA ASN A 106 -34.35 18.15 11.78
C ASN A 106 -34.87 17.84 10.36
N LEU A 107 -33.95 17.54 9.44
CA LEU A 107 -34.25 17.27 8.04
C LEU A 107 -34.61 15.79 7.86
N HIS A 108 -35.73 15.52 7.19
CA HIS A 108 -36.14 14.16 6.81
C HIS A 108 -35.51 13.78 5.46
N ARG A 109 -34.99 12.55 5.38
CA ARG A 109 -34.46 11.97 4.14
C ARG A 109 -35.56 11.89 3.08
N VAL A 110 -35.34 12.52 1.93
CA VAL A 110 -36.20 12.32 0.76
C VAL A 110 -35.72 11.04 0.08
N ALA A 111 -36.56 10.01 0.11
CA ALA A 111 -36.33 8.71 -0.53
C ALA A 111 -36.61 8.78 -2.03
#